data_AF-A0A356NLN5-F1
#
_entry.id   AF-A0A356NLN5-F1
#
_cell.length_a   1.000
_cell.length_b   1.000
_cell.length_c   1.000
_cell.angle_alpha   90.00
_cell.angle_beta   90.00
_cell.angle_gamma   90.00
#
_symmetry.space_group_name_H-M   'P 1'
#
loop_
_entity.id
_entity.type
_entity.pdbx_description
1 polymer ?
#
loop_
_entity_poly.entity_id
_entity_poly.type
_entity_poly.pdbx_seq_one_letter_code
_entity_poly.pdbx_strand_id
1 'polypeptide(L)'
;MKDLTYSPKTSGPAYWRSLDELTETPEFRQWVEKEFPESTLEAPSGQSRRDFVKIMGASFLLGGVGLTGCRRPEETIVPFSKMPQNYVHGVPQYFATSMPTRDSAVPLLAKSNDGRPTKVEGNPDLSFGKGGTDAFAQASLLNLYDPDRSKKFLRGGNGSTRSAALGGLKAISSKFQANKGKGLHFLVQPTSSPSRNRLEMMIREQLPEAKWHGYEPVDFRNSSKASLKSFGKALRPMPHFDKA
;
A
#
# COMPACT_ATOMS: atom_id res chain seq x y z
N MET A 1 -54.81 -39.91 -40.61
CA MET A 1 -54.26 -39.80 -39.25
C MET A 1 -53.20 -40.87 -39.10
N LYS A 2 -51.93 -40.47 -39.06
CA LYS A 2 -50.79 -41.36 -38.83
C LYS A 2 -50.10 -40.85 -37.57
N ASP A 3 -50.03 -41.69 -36.56
CA ASP A 3 -49.34 -41.43 -35.31
C ASP A 3 -47.86 -41.15 -35.60
N LEU A 4 -47.41 -39.96 -35.24
CA LEU A 4 -46.02 -39.53 -35.36
C LEU A 4 -45.28 -39.87 -34.06
N THR A 5 -44.94 -41.13 -33.85
CA THR A 5 -43.92 -41.50 -32.86
C THR A 5 -42.54 -41.12 -33.43
N TYR A 6 -42.08 -39.93 -33.09
CA TYR A 6 -40.71 -39.48 -33.38
C TYR A 6 -39.75 -40.25 -32.48
N SER A 7 -39.11 -41.29 -33.02
CA SER A 7 -37.94 -41.92 -32.39
C SER A 7 -36.69 -41.38 -33.07
N PRO A 8 -35.91 -40.50 -32.42
CA PRO A 8 -34.66 -40.03 -33.00
C PRO A 8 -33.67 -41.21 -33.04
N LYS A 9 -33.38 -41.73 -34.23
CA LYS A 9 -32.24 -42.64 -34.44
C LYS A 9 -30.94 -41.85 -34.22
N THR A 10 -30.46 -41.82 -32.99
CA THR A 10 -29.11 -41.34 -32.68
C THR A 10 -28.10 -42.40 -33.09
N SER A 11 -27.34 -42.13 -34.15
CA SER A 11 -26.18 -42.93 -34.54
C SER A 11 -25.01 -42.62 -33.61
N GLY A 12 -24.97 -43.27 -32.44
CA GLY A 12 -23.91 -43.14 -31.45
C GLY A 12 -24.22 -43.93 -30.17
N PRO A 13 -23.29 -44.01 -29.20
CA PRO A 13 -23.56 -44.65 -27.92
C PRO A 13 -24.75 -43.98 -27.23
N ALA A 14 -25.70 -44.77 -26.73
CA ALA A 14 -26.82 -44.26 -25.97
C ALA A 14 -26.34 -43.82 -24.59
N TYR A 15 -26.35 -42.51 -24.35
CA TYR A 15 -25.99 -41.92 -23.06
C TYR A 15 -27.27 -41.67 -22.24
N TRP A 16 -27.26 -42.11 -21.00
CA TRP A 16 -28.33 -41.92 -20.02
C TRP A 16 -27.89 -40.87 -18.99
N ARG A 17 -28.83 -40.06 -18.49
CA ARG A 17 -28.58 -38.99 -17.53
C ARG A 17 -28.76 -39.45 -16.09
N SER A 18 -29.58 -40.48 -15.87
CA SER A 18 -29.75 -41.15 -14.58
C SER A 18 -29.88 -42.66 -14.74
N LEU A 19 -29.59 -43.40 -13.67
CA LEU A 19 -29.79 -44.84 -13.62
C LEU A 19 -31.26 -45.20 -13.88
N ASP A 20 -32.18 -44.38 -13.39
CA ASP A 20 -33.62 -44.58 -13.59
C ASP A 20 -34.01 -44.47 -15.08
N GLU A 21 -33.39 -43.55 -15.83
CA GLU A 21 -33.57 -43.41 -17.29
C GLU A 21 -33.05 -44.63 -18.07
N LEU A 22 -31.96 -45.24 -17.61
CA LEU A 22 -31.44 -46.47 -18.23
C LEU A 22 -32.35 -47.68 -17.97
N THR A 23 -32.95 -47.75 -16.77
CA THR A 23 -33.77 -48.89 -16.35
C THR A 23 -35.22 -48.81 -16.84
N GLU A 24 -35.66 -47.65 -17.35
CA GLU A 24 -37.00 -47.40 -17.90
C GLU A 24 -38.15 -47.93 -17.02
N THR A 25 -38.04 -47.76 -15.70
CA THR A 25 -39.08 -48.19 -14.77
C THR A 25 -40.42 -47.49 -15.06
N PRO A 26 -41.57 -48.17 -14.86
CA PRO A 26 -42.88 -47.60 -15.19
C PRO A 26 -43.20 -46.35 -14.37
N GLU A 27 -42.66 -46.21 -13.16
CA GLU A 27 -42.78 -45.02 -12.31
C GLU A 27 -42.03 -43.84 -12.91
N PHE A 28 -40.82 -44.07 -13.44
CA PHE A 28 -40.01 -43.03 -14.07
C PHE A 28 -40.65 -42.52 -15.37
N ARG A 29 -41.23 -43.40 -16.19
CA ARG A 29 -41.97 -42.98 -17.40
C ARG A 29 -43.16 -42.09 -17.07
N GLN A 30 -43.96 -42.47 -16.07
CA GLN A 30 -45.09 -41.64 -15.62
C GLN A 30 -44.63 -40.30 -15.04
N TRP A 31 -43.48 -40.27 -14.38
CA TRP A 31 -42.89 -39.03 -13.87
C TRP A 31 -42.45 -38.12 -15.02
N VAL A 32 -41.73 -38.64 -16.02
CA VAL A 32 -41.31 -37.88 -17.22
C VAL A 32 -42.52 -37.35 -18.00
N GLU A 33 -43.57 -38.16 -18.18
CA GLU A 33 -44.81 -37.72 -18.85
C GLU A 33 -45.55 -36.63 -18.07
N LYS A 34 -45.43 -36.62 -16.73
CA LYS A 34 -46.06 -35.62 -15.85
C LYS A 34 -45.17 -34.40 -15.56
N GLU A 35 -43.88 -34.46 -15.89
CA GLU A 35 -42.92 -33.40 -15.59
C GLU A 35 -43.25 -32.12 -16.38
N PHE A 36 -43.89 -32.27 -17.55
CA PHE A 36 -44.38 -31.16 -18.37
C PHE A 36 -45.89 -31.33 -18.69
N PRO A 37 -46.80 -30.95 -17.77
CA PRO A 37 -48.22 -30.90 -18.07
C PRO A 37 -48.48 -30.06 -19.33
N GLU A 38 -49.38 -30.48 -20.23
CA GLU A 38 -49.71 -29.72 -21.46
C GLU A 38 -50.10 -28.25 -21.15
N SER A 39 -50.65 -27.98 -19.96
CA SER A 39 -51.00 -26.65 -19.46
C SER A 39 -49.80 -25.71 -19.21
N THR A 40 -48.58 -26.22 -19.23
CA THR A 40 -47.34 -25.43 -19.05
C THR A 40 -46.78 -24.90 -20.38
N LEU A 41 -47.27 -25.40 -21.51
CA LEU A 41 -46.90 -24.96 -22.86
C LEU A 41 -47.85 -23.89 -23.42
N GLU A 42 -49.05 -23.75 -22.83
CA GLU A 42 -49.96 -22.67 -23.16
C GLU A 42 -49.53 -21.39 -22.45
N ALA A 43 -48.89 -20.50 -23.21
CA ALA A 43 -48.75 -19.11 -22.77
C ALA A 43 -50.16 -18.57 -22.41
N PRO A 44 -50.31 -17.80 -21.31
CA PRO A 44 -51.60 -17.31 -20.86
C PRO A 44 -52.39 -16.69 -22.02
N SER A 45 -53.62 -17.17 -22.22
CA SER A 45 -54.49 -16.78 -23.32
C SER A 45 -54.66 -15.26 -23.35
N GLY A 46 -53.96 -14.60 -24.28
CA GLY A 46 -53.92 -13.14 -24.40
C GLY A 46 -52.52 -12.58 -24.72
N GLN A 47 -51.44 -13.31 -24.44
CA GLN A 47 -50.09 -12.91 -24.84
C GLN A 47 -49.61 -13.73 -26.03
N SER A 48 -49.56 -13.07 -27.19
CA SER A 48 -49.01 -13.69 -28.40
C SER A 48 -47.49 -13.93 -28.24
N ARG A 49 -46.91 -14.91 -28.96
CA ARG A 49 -45.45 -15.09 -29.05
C ARG A 49 -44.73 -13.78 -29.38
N ARG A 50 -45.39 -12.90 -30.15
CA ARG A 50 -44.91 -11.56 -30.48
C ARG A 50 -44.82 -10.66 -29.24
N ASP A 51 -45.76 -10.73 -28.31
CA ASP A 51 -45.73 -9.92 -27.10
C ASP A 51 -44.67 -10.41 -26.11
N PHE A 52 -44.44 -11.73 -26.03
CA PHE A 52 -43.28 -12.27 -25.32
C PHE A 52 -41.96 -11.77 -25.91
N VAL A 53 -41.80 -11.82 -27.24
CA VAL A 53 -40.60 -11.29 -27.92
C VAL A 53 -40.45 -9.77 -27.74
N LYS A 54 -41.55 -9.01 -27.71
CA LYS A 54 -41.52 -7.57 -27.41
C LYS A 54 -41.07 -7.31 -25.97
N ILE A 55 -41.59 -8.04 -25.00
CA ILE A 55 -41.22 -7.87 -23.58
C ILE A 55 -39.77 -8.27 -23.38
N MET A 56 -39.35 -9.43 -23.88
CA MET A 56 -37.95 -9.87 -23.83
C MET A 56 -37.03 -8.87 -24.53
N GLY A 57 -37.37 -8.43 -25.75
CA GLY A 57 -36.62 -7.42 -26.49
C GLY A 57 -36.54 -6.08 -25.76
N ALA A 58 -37.63 -5.65 -25.11
CA ALA A 58 -37.65 -4.45 -24.28
C ALA A 58 -36.79 -4.62 -23.02
N SER A 59 -36.79 -5.79 -22.37
CA SER A 59 -35.93 -6.12 -21.24
C SER A 59 -34.45 -6.16 -21.63
N PHE A 60 -34.10 -6.70 -22.80
CA PHE A 60 -32.73 -6.67 -23.34
C PHE A 60 -32.29 -5.26 -23.73
N LEU A 61 -33.19 -4.42 -24.28
CA LEU A 61 -32.90 -3.00 -24.55
C LEU A 61 -32.70 -2.21 -23.25
N LEU A 62 -33.57 -2.37 -22.26
CA LEU A 62 -33.42 -1.72 -20.95
C LEU A 62 -32.17 -2.20 -20.20
N GLY A 63 -31.88 -3.51 -20.25
CA GLY A 63 -30.68 -4.10 -19.66
C GLY A 63 -29.40 -3.74 -20.43
N GLY A 64 -29.50 -3.56 -21.75
CA GLY A 64 -28.38 -3.23 -22.65
C GLY A 64 -27.86 -1.81 -22.49
N VAL A 65 -28.71 -0.85 -22.10
CA VAL A 65 -28.30 0.52 -21.73
C VAL A 65 -27.45 0.51 -20.43
N GLY A 66 -27.56 -0.54 -19.61
CA GLY A 66 -26.74 -0.76 -18.41
C GLY A 66 -25.45 -1.58 -18.64
N LEU A 67 -25.20 -2.11 -19.85
CA LEU A 67 -23.99 -2.89 -20.17
C LEU A 67 -22.78 -2.01 -20.54
N THR A 68 -22.79 -0.72 -20.20
CA THR A 68 -21.60 0.14 -20.26
C THR A 68 -20.50 -0.32 -19.30
N GLY A 69 -20.81 -1.24 -18.36
CA GLY A 69 -19.84 -1.87 -17.45
C GLY A 69 -18.87 -2.88 -18.10
N CYS A 70 -19.08 -3.29 -19.37
CA CYS A 70 -18.14 -4.19 -20.07
C CYS A 70 -17.09 -3.45 -20.92
N ARG A 71 -17.07 -2.12 -20.93
CA ARG A 71 -16.04 -1.37 -21.65
C ARG A 71 -14.83 -1.17 -20.72
N ARG A 72 -13.71 -1.80 -21.07
CA ARG A 72 -12.43 -1.54 -20.39
C ARG A 72 -12.15 -0.04 -20.45
N PRO A 73 -11.91 0.63 -19.31
CA PRO A 73 -11.57 2.05 -19.32
C PRO A 73 -10.31 2.26 -20.16
N GLU A 74 -10.29 3.33 -20.95
CA GLU A 74 -9.12 3.71 -21.72
C GLU A 74 -8.02 4.14 -20.74
N GLU A 75 -6.89 3.41 -20.76
CA GLU A 75 -5.72 3.71 -19.93
C GLU A 75 -4.76 4.59 -20.74
N THR A 76 -4.47 5.79 -20.23
CA THR A 76 -3.53 6.71 -20.87
C THR A 76 -2.11 6.43 -20.39
N ILE A 77 -1.20 6.16 -21.32
CA ILE A 77 0.24 6.03 -21.04
C ILE A 77 0.90 7.41 -21.21
N VAL A 78 1.42 7.97 -20.12
CA VAL A 78 2.07 9.30 -20.13
C VAL A 78 3.60 9.12 -20.03
N PRO A 79 4.36 9.41 -21.10
CA PRO A 79 5.83 9.33 -21.05
C PRO A 79 6.45 10.53 -20.32
N PHE A 80 7.74 10.42 -20.00
CA PHE A 80 8.50 11.54 -19.44
C PHE A 80 8.60 12.69 -20.46
N SER A 81 8.36 13.92 -20.00
CA SER A 81 8.62 15.12 -20.81
C SER A 81 10.12 15.33 -21.07
N LYS A 82 10.95 14.99 -20.09
CA LYS A 82 12.41 14.91 -20.19
C LYS A 82 12.89 13.63 -19.53
N MET A 83 13.41 12.71 -20.33
CA MET A 83 13.87 11.42 -19.84
C MET A 83 15.09 11.58 -18.93
N PRO A 84 15.08 11.01 -17.70
CA PRO A 84 16.26 10.95 -16.86
C PRO A 84 17.37 10.10 -17.50
N GLN A 85 18.62 10.44 -17.20
CA GLN A 85 19.75 9.59 -17.58
C GLN A 85 19.70 8.26 -16.82
N ASN A 86 20.11 7.16 -17.48
CA ASN A 86 20.17 5.81 -16.92
C ASN A 86 18.84 5.25 -16.41
N TYR A 87 17.72 5.72 -16.96
CA TYR A 87 16.39 5.21 -16.66
C TYR A 87 15.90 4.29 -17.78
N VAL A 88 15.33 3.13 -17.40
CA VAL A 88 14.71 2.17 -18.31
C VAL A 88 13.34 1.81 -17.77
N HIS A 89 12.29 1.99 -18.57
CA HIS A 89 10.92 1.66 -18.16
C HIS A 89 10.80 0.19 -17.77
N GLY A 90 10.13 -0.08 -16.64
CA GLY A 90 9.93 -1.44 -16.12
C GLY A 90 11.14 -2.05 -15.41
N VAL A 91 12.31 -1.41 -15.44
CA VAL A 91 13.49 -1.87 -14.70
C VAL A 91 13.65 -1.07 -13.41
N PRO A 92 13.57 -1.73 -12.23
CA PRO A 92 13.79 -1.04 -10.97
C PRO A 92 15.24 -0.57 -10.82
N GLN A 93 15.41 0.59 -10.21
CA GLN A 93 16.71 1.08 -9.76
C GLN A 93 16.87 0.84 -8.26
N TYR A 94 18.10 0.59 -7.80
CA TYR A 94 18.40 0.38 -6.39
C TYR A 94 19.26 1.52 -5.86
N PHE A 95 18.88 2.07 -4.71
CA PHE A 95 19.59 3.17 -4.06
C PHE A 95 20.02 2.78 -2.66
N ALA A 96 21.31 2.93 -2.37
CA ALA A 96 21.82 2.78 -1.02
C ALA A 96 21.36 3.98 -0.16
N THR A 97 20.68 3.69 0.94
CA THR A 97 20.14 4.67 1.88
C THR A 97 20.25 4.15 3.31
N SER A 98 19.77 4.92 4.27
CA SER A 98 19.69 4.47 5.65
C SER A 98 18.46 5.04 6.33
N MET A 99 17.86 4.26 7.22
CA MET A 99 16.80 4.75 8.11
C MET A 99 17.45 5.16 9.42
N PRO A 100 17.38 6.45 9.82
CA PRO A 100 17.91 6.87 11.11
C PRO A 100 17.14 6.18 12.23
N THR A 101 17.88 5.63 13.17
CA THR A 101 17.35 5.15 14.45
C THR A 101 17.92 6.01 15.57
N ARG A 102 17.46 5.76 16.80
CA ARG A 102 17.74 6.60 17.96
C ARG A 102 19.24 6.83 18.20
N ASP A 103 19.98 5.74 18.20
CA ASP A 103 21.43 5.73 18.48
C ASP A 103 22.27 5.25 17.29
N SER A 104 21.66 4.98 16.13
CA SER A 104 22.36 4.46 14.96
C SER A 104 21.55 4.73 13.69
N ALA A 105 21.82 4.00 12.61
CA ALA A 105 20.99 3.95 11.43
C ALA A 105 20.96 2.52 10.91
N VAL A 106 19.79 2.08 10.43
CA VAL A 106 19.67 0.81 9.72
C VAL A 106 20.10 1.06 8.27
N PRO A 107 21.12 0.36 7.76
CA PRO A 107 21.53 0.48 6.38
C PRO A 107 20.55 -0.24 5.45
N LEU A 108 20.11 0.45 4.41
CA LEU A 108 19.03 -0.01 3.56
C LEU A 108 19.37 0.14 2.08
N LEU A 109 18.77 -0.72 1.27
CA LEU A 109 18.77 -0.66 -0.19
C LEU A 109 17.32 -0.48 -0.63
N ALA A 110 17.00 0.70 -1.16
CA ALA A 110 15.66 1.03 -1.61
C ALA A 110 15.51 0.70 -3.10
N LYS A 111 14.57 -0.20 -3.40
CA LYS A 111 14.11 -0.46 -4.76
C LYS A 111 13.16 0.67 -5.18
N SER A 112 13.50 1.36 -6.26
CA SER A 112 12.76 2.49 -6.82
C SER A 112 12.24 2.13 -8.20
N ASN A 113 10.93 2.17 -8.39
CA ASN A 113 10.29 2.07 -9.70
C ASN A 113 9.91 3.49 -10.11
N ASP A 114 10.40 3.96 -11.26
CA ASP A 114 10.05 5.27 -11.82
C ASP A 114 10.26 6.44 -10.84
N GLY A 115 11.33 6.36 -10.03
CA GLY A 115 11.66 7.37 -9.01
C GLY A 115 10.85 7.25 -7.71
N ARG A 116 10.01 6.23 -7.57
CA ARG A 116 9.19 5.97 -6.38
C ARG A 116 9.74 4.74 -5.64
N PRO A 117 10.19 4.88 -4.38
CA PRO A 117 10.52 3.72 -3.56
C PRO A 117 9.32 2.77 -3.47
N THR A 118 9.51 1.48 -3.75
CA THR A 118 8.43 0.47 -3.70
C THR A 118 8.74 -0.68 -2.76
N LYS A 119 10.02 -0.84 -2.41
CA LYS A 119 10.47 -1.82 -1.43
C LYS A 119 11.78 -1.34 -0.83
N VAL A 120 12.01 -1.70 0.41
CA VAL A 120 13.27 -1.46 1.09
C VAL A 120 13.79 -2.79 1.60
N GLU A 121 15.08 -3.06 1.40
CA GLU A 121 15.78 -4.24 1.90
C GLU A 121 17.04 -3.82 2.64
N GLY A 122 17.73 -4.74 3.31
CA GLY A 122 18.96 -4.42 4.01
C GLY A 122 20.09 -4.30 3.01
N ASN A 123 21.06 -3.43 3.28
CA ASN A 123 22.24 -3.37 2.42
C ASN A 123 23.16 -4.58 2.70
N PRO A 124 23.39 -5.49 1.72
CA PRO A 124 24.26 -6.66 1.92
C PRO A 124 25.74 -6.30 2.07
N ASP A 125 26.16 -5.14 1.55
CA ASP A 125 27.58 -4.71 1.57
C ASP A 125 28.05 -4.29 2.97
N LEU A 126 27.15 -4.22 3.94
CA LEU A 126 27.45 -3.77 5.30
C LEU A 126 27.43 -4.93 6.30
N SER A 127 28.55 -5.07 7.02
CA SER A 127 28.88 -6.20 7.90
C SER A 127 27.91 -6.41 9.07
N PHE A 128 27.31 -5.34 9.59
CA PHE A 128 26.41 -5.40 10.75
C PHE A 128 24.98 -5.83 10.41
N GLY A 129 24.58 -5.76 9.13
CA GLY A 129 23.21 -6.08 8.68
C GLY A 129 23.11 -7.33 7.81
N LYS A 130 24.18 -7.71 7.09
CA LYS A 130 24.21 -8.85 6.16
C LYS A 130 22.97 -8.94 5.23
N GLY A 131 22.43 -7.79 4.83
CA GLY A 131 21.24 -7.72 3.97
C GLY A 131 19.88 -7.83 4.67
N GLY A 132 19.84 -8.02 5.99
CA GLY A 132 18.60 -8.07 6.78
C GLY A 132 18.01 -6.69 7.11
N THR A 133 16.69 -6.65 7.29
CA THR A 133 15.93 -5.49 7.82
C THR A 133 15.04 -5.89 8.97
N ASP A 134 14.62 -4.92 9.78
CA ASP A 134 13.54 -5.11 10.76
C ASP A 134 12.16 -4.73 10.21
N ALA A 135 11.11 -5.06 10.98
CA ALA A 135 9.73 -4.76 10.62
C ALA A 135 9.46 -3.24 10.51
N PHE A 136 10.16 -2.41 11.29
CA PHE A 136 10.00 -0.96 11.27
C PHE A 136 10.57 -0.36 9.98
N ALA A 137 11.73 -0.83 9.52
CA ALA A 137 12.35 -0.43 8.27
C ALA A 137 11.46 -0.82 7.08
N GLN A 138 10.88 -2.02 7.09
CA GLN A 138 9.93 -2.45 6.07
C GLN A 138 8.65 -1.59 6.08
N ALA A 139 8.10 -1.31 7.26
CA ALA A 139 6.91 -0.47 7.42
C ALA A 139 7.16 1.01 7.13
N SER A 140 8.40 1.49 7.17
CA SER A 140 8.76 2.90 6.91
C SER A 140 8.30 3.38 5.53
N LEU A 141 8.19 2.46 4.57
CA LEU A 141 7.67 2.73 3.25
C LEU A 141 6.20 3.17 3.28
N LEU A 142 5.38 2.55 4.13
CA LEU A 142 3.97 2.92 4.29
C LEU A 142 3.84 4.32 4.92
N ASN A 143 4.69 4.65 5.88
CA ASN A 143 4.75 5.99 6.46
C ASN A 143 5.15 7.07 5.43
N LEU A 144 5.94 6.73 4.41
CA LEU A 144 6.23 7.64 3.29
C LEU A 144 5.00 7.91 2.43
N TYR A 145 4.18 6.88 2.18
CA TYR A 145 2.98 6.92 1.33
C TYR A 145 1.67 7.16 2.10
N ASP A 146 1.74 7.48 3.39
CA ASP A 146 0.57 7.75 4.22
C ASP A 146 -0.23 8.96 3.68
N PRO A 147 -1.52 8.79 3.34
CA PRO A 147 -2.37 9.87 2.84
C PRO A 147 -2.60 11.00 3.86
N ASP A 148 -2.50 10.70 5.17
CA ASP A 148 -2.72 11.63 6.28
C ASP A 148 -1.46 12.42 6.65
N ARG A 149 -0.32 12.06 6.06
CA ARG A 149 0.94 12.78 6.23
C ARG A 149 0.75 14.26 5.87
N SER A 150 1.33 15.15 6.68
CA SER A 150 1.19 16.60 6.48
C SER A 150 1.67 17.04 5.08
N LYS A 151 0.75 17.63 4.30
CA LYS A 151 0.98 18.14 2.94
C LYS A 151 1.18 19.66 2.89
N LYS A 152 0.91 20.37 4.00
CA LYS A 152 0.89 21.84 4.08
C LYS A 152 1.55 22.31 5.37
N PHE A 153 2.15 23.48 5.33
CA PHE A 153 2.56 24.17 6.56
C PHE A 153 1.31 24.64 7.30
N LEU A 154 1.33 24.59 8.64
CA LEU A 154 0.22 25.01 9.48
C LEU A 154 0.66 26.10 10.45
N ARG A 155 -0.23 27.04 10.75
CA ARG A 155 -0.06 28.06 11.80
C ARG A 155 -1.38 28.22 12.55
N GLY A 156 -1.39 27.91 13.85
CA GLY A 156 -2.62 27.94 14.64
C GLY A 156 -3.70 27.00 14.11
N GLY A 157 -3.31 25.84 13.55
CA GLY A 157 -4.22 24.87 12.93
C GLY A 157 -4.61 25.18 11.48
N ASN A 158 -4.38 26.40 10.99
CA ASN A 158 -4.76 26.80 9.64
C ASN A 158 -3.62 26.64 8.62
N GLY A 159 -3.97 26.37 7.37
CA GLY A 159 -3.03 26.28 6.26
C GLY A 159 -2.19 27.54 6.07
N SER A 160 -0.90 27.36 5.82
CA SER A 160 0.08 28.44 5.62
C SER A 160 0.97 28.16 4.42
N THR A 161 1.52 29.22 3.84
CA THR A 161 2.48 29.11 2.73
C THR A 161 3.88 28.82 3.26
N ARG A 162 4.72 28.21 2.43
CA ARG A 162 6.13 27.97 2.76
C ARG A 162 6.86 29.26 3.14
N SER A 163 6.62 30.35 2.41
CA SER A 163 7.24 31.65 2.67
C SER A 163 6.87 32.19 4.06
N ALA A 164 5.59 32.13 4.41
CA ALA A 164 5.14 32.57 5.74
C ALA A 164 5.73 31.70 6.87
N ALA A 165 5.82 30.38 6.68
CA ALA A 165 6.43 29.48 7.66
C ALA A 165 7.93 29.77 7.86
N LEU A 166 8.68 29.93 6.77
CA LEU A 166 10.11 30.28 6.83
C LEU A 166 10.34 31.68 7.40
N GLY A 167 9.48 32.64 7.07
CA GLY A 167 9.48 33.98 7.66
C GLY A 167 9.25 33.95 9.17
N GLY A 168 8.35 33.08 9.64
CA GLY A 168 8.13 32.83 11.07
C GLY A 168 9.37 32.29 11.77
N LEU A 169 10.05 31.30 11.18
CA LEU A 169 11.31 30.77 11.72
C LEU A 169 12.41 31.84 11.75
N LYS A 170 12.52 32.67 10.71
CA LYS A 170 13.46 33.80 10.67
C LYS A 170 13.17 34.82 11.78
N ALA A 171 11.89 35.15 12.00
CA ALA A 171 11.48 36.06 13.07
C ALA A 171 11.85 35.52 14.47
N ILE A 172 11.66 34.20 14.70
CA ILE A 172 12.12 33.53 15.93
C ILE A 172 13.64 33.65 16.06
N SER A 173 14.39 33.34 15.00
CA SER A 173 15.85 33.45 15.00
C SER A 173 16.31 34.87 15.35
N SER A 174 15.77 35.90 14.69
CA SER A 174 16.15 37.29 14.95
C SER A 174 15.80 37.74 16.36
N LYS A 175 14.64 37.33 16.90
CA LYS A 175 14.23 37.64 18.28
C LYS A 175 15.24 37.10 19.30
N PHE A 176 15.68 35.85 19.12
CA PHE A 176 16.56 35.19 20.09
C PHE A 176 18.05 35.48 19.86
N GLN A 177 18.44 35.94 18.68
CA GLN A 177 19.80 36.46 18.47
C GLN A 177 20.08 37.67 19.37
N ALA A 178 19.10 38.56 19.55
CA ALA A 178 19.25 39.76 20.38
C ALA A 178 19.56 39.45 21.87
N ASN A 179 19.15 38.27 22.37
CA ASN A 179 19.36 37.84 23.75
C ASN A 179 20.18 36.54 23.87
N LYS A 180 20.99 36.22 22.85
CA LYS A 180 21.86 35.03 22.82
C LYS A 180 21.14 33.70 23.04
N GLY A 181 19.84 33.61 22.77
CA GLY A 181 19.06 32.39 22.92
C GLY A 181 18.35 32.24 24.28
N LYS A 182 18.39 33.25 25.15
CA LYS A 182 17.78 33.15 26.48
C LYS A 182 16.28 32.88 26.39
N GLY A 183 15.86 31.75 26.97
CA GLY A 183 14.46 31.29 26.96
C GLY A 183 14.05 30.52 25.70
N LEU A 184 14.97 30.28 24.76
CA LEU A 184 14.73 29.39 23.61
C LEU A 184 15.06 27.95 24.00
N HIS A 185 14.13 27.04 23.72
CA HIS A 185 14.28 25.62 24.00
C HIS A 185 14.05 24.82 22.72
N PHE A 186 14.98 23.93 22.39
CA PHE A 186 14.82 22.93 21.34
C PHE A 186 14.44 21.61 21.97
N LEU A 187 13.37 20.99 21.47
CA LEU A 187 13.01 19.61 21.76
C LEU A 187 13.25 18.78 20.52
N VAL A 188 14.19 17.84 20.59
CA VAL A 188 14.59 17.02 19.44
C VAL A 188 14.66 15.55 19.84
N GLN A 189 14.58 14.68 18.85
CA GLN A 189 14.93 13.28 19.04
C GLN A 189 16.45 13.14 19.13
N PRO A 190 16.97 12.20 19.95
CA PRO A 190 18.36 11.79 19.91
C PRO A 190 18.76 11.37 18.50
N THR A 191 20.03 11.60 18.14
CA THR A 191 20.54 11.28 16.81
C THR A 191 22.00 10.87 16.87
N SER A 192 22.38 9.97 15.97
CA SER A 192 23.77 9.59 15.70
C SER A 192 24.37 10.31 14.48
N SER A 193 23.61 11.22 13.84
CA SER A 193 24.01 11.86 12.59
C SER A 193 25.08 12.94 12.78
N PRO A 194 26.28 12.81 12.16
CA PRO A 194 27.34 13.82 12.28
C PRO A 194 26.95 15.18 11.69
N SER A 195 26.16 15.21 10.62
CA SER A 195 25.70 16.46 10.00
C SER A 195 24.71 17.19 10.91
N ARG A 196 23.84 16.45 11.61
CA ARG A 196 22.90 17.02 12.59
C ARG A 196 23.63 17.57 13.81
N ASN A 197 24.61 16.84 14.33
CA ASN A 197 25.43 17.28 15.46
C ASN A 197 26.23 18.55 15.11
N ARG A 198 26.77 18.63 13.89
CA ARG A 198 27.44 19.85 13.41
C ARG A 198 26.49 21.05 13.34
N LEU A 199 25.27 20.87 12.85
CA LEU A 199 24.25 21.94 12.85
C LEU A 199 23.86 22.37 14.26
N GLU A 200 23.75 21.43 15.19
CA GLU A 200 23.51 21.74 16.60
C GLU A 200 24.65 22.60 17.18
N MET A 201 25.91 22.22 16.94
CA MET A 201 27.07 23.01 17.39
C MET A 201 27.05 24.43 16.82
N MET A 202 26.80 24.59 15.52
CA MET A 202 26.69 25.91 14.87
C MET A 202 25.59 26.78 15.51
N ILE A 203 24.44 26.19 15.85
CA ILE A 203 23.34 26.91 16.51
C ILE A 203 23.73 27.29 17.94
N ARG A 204 24.38 26.39 18.68
CA ARG A 204 24.83 26.64 20.07
C ARG A 204 25.89 27.72 20.14
N GLU A 205 26.79 27.80 19.16
CA GLU A 205 27.78 28.88 19.05
C GLU A 205 27.09 30.24 18.86
N GLN A 206 26.04 30.30 18.03
CA GLN A 206 25.28 31.53 17.79
C GLN A 206 24.33 31.91 18.94
N LEU A 207 23.79 30.91 19.64
CA LEU A 207 22.77 31.05 20.67
C LEU A 207 23.18 30.27 21.94
N PRO A 208 24.22 30.72 22.67
CA PRO A 208 24.79 29.96 23.79
C PRO A 208 23.86 29.80 25.00
N GLU A 209 22.88 30.69 25.16
CA GLU A 209 21.88 30.59 26.24
C GLU A 209 20.65 29.74 25.87
N ALA A 210 20.56 29.25 24.62
CA ALA A 210 19.50 28.34 24.22
C ALA A 210 19.71 26.95 24.84
N LYS A 211 18.61 26.33 25.27
CA LYS A 211 18.62 24.98 25.84
C LYS A 211 18.20 23.95 24.81
N TRP A 212 18.86 22.80 24.83
CA TRP A 212 18.59 21.71 23.91
C TRP A 212 18.25 20.45 24.69
N HIS A 213 17.10 19.87 24.38
CA HIS A 213 16.53 18.73 25.09
C HIS A 213 16.33 17.59 24.11
N GLY A 214 17.09 16.51 24.31
CA GLY A 214 16.87 15.24 23.63
C GLY A 214 15.77 14.46 24.35
N TYR A 215 14.67 14.17 23.66
CA TYR A 215 13.58 13.37 24.21
C TYR A 215 13.35 12.10 23.39
N GLU A 216 13.29 10.98 24.10
CA GLU A 216 12.92 9.68 23.57
C GLU A 216 11.98 9.00 24.58
N PRO A 217 10.81 8.48 24.16
CA PRO A 217 9.89 7.79 25.06
C PRO A 217 10.46 6.53 25.72
N VAL A 218 11.45 5.86 25.11
CA VAL A 218 12.11 4.65 25.64
C VAL A 218 13.57 4.95 25.98
N ASP A 219 13.98 4.74 27.23
CA ASP A 219 15.36 5.04 27.65
C ASP A 219 16.34 3.91 27.28
N PHE A 220 17.06 4.08 26.17
CA PHE A 220 18.11 3.15 25.73
C PHE A 220 19.48 3.42 26.38
N ARG A 221 19.62 4.45 27.23
CA ARG A 221 20.91 4.89 27.75
C ARG A 221 21.40 4.09 28.96
N ASN A 222 20.61 3.18 29.49
CA ASN A 222 20.94 2.43 30.71
C ASN A 222 22.28 1.67 30.60
N SER A 223 22.54 1.05 29.45
CA SER A 223 23.81 0.36 29.18
C SER A 223 25.01 1.33 29.21
N SER A 224 24.88 2.48 28.56
CA SER A 224 25.91 3.53 28.54
C SER A 224 26.13 4.19 29.91
N LYS A 225 25.07 4.39 30.69
CA LYS A 225 25.17 4.86 32.09
C LYS A 225 25.90 3.84 32.97
N ALA A 226 25.61 2.55 32.80
CA ALA A 226 26.26 1.48 33.55
C ALA A 226 27.75 1.37 33.18
N SER A 227 28.10 1.48 31.90
CA SER A 227 29.49 1.46 31.46
C SER A 227 30.27 2.66 31.97
N LEU A 228 29.64 3.85 32.04
CA LEU A 228 30.27 5.05 32.58
C LEU A 228 30.66 4.85 34.04
N LYS A 229 29.77 4.25 34.84
CA LYS A 229 30.07 3.93 36.25
C LYS A 229 31.13 2.85 36.41
N SER A 230 31.15 1.85 35.52
CA SER A 230 32.01 0.67 35.66
C SER A 230 33.40 0.86 35.05
N PHE A 231 33.49 1.59 33.92
CA PHE A 231 34.70 1.73 33.10
C PHE A 231 35.15 3.19 32.94
N GLY A 232 34.46 4.15 33.57
CA GLY A 232 34.76 5.58 33.46
C GLY A 232 34.41 6.20 32.10
N LYS A 233 33.81 5.43 31.18
CA LYS A 233 33.43 5.88 29.83
C LYS A 233 32.03 5.40 29.44
N ALA A 234 31.28 6.29 28.80
CA ALA A 234 30.01 5.99 28.17
C ALA A 234 30.25 5.16 26.90
N LEU A 235 29.99 3.85 26.97
CA LEU A 235 30.29 2.85 25.95
C LEU A 235 29.02 2.08 25.62
N ARG A 236 28.92 1.62 24.37
CA ARG A 236 27.85 0.75 23.92
C ARG A 236 28.42 -0.65 23.66
N PRO A 237 27.88 -1.70 24.30
CA PRO A 237 28.30 -3.06 24.00
C PRO A 237 27.83 -3.46 22.60
N MET A 238 28.71 -4.13 21.85
CA MET A 238 28.40 -4.80 20.59
C MET A 238 28.70 -6.29 20.76
N PRO A 239 27.74 -7.09 21.22
CA PRO A 239 27.96 -8.52 21.44
C PRO A 239 28.13 -9.26 20.10
N HIS A 240 29.13 -10.14 20.06
CA HIS A 240 29.36 -11.09 18.97
C HIS A 240 28.74 -12.44 19.34
N PHE A 241 27.45 -12.61 19.06
CA PHE A 241 26.72 -13.85 19.40
C PHE A 241 27.21 -15.08 18.63
N ASP A 242 27.96 -14.89 17.54
CA ASP A 242 28.65 -15.94 16.79
C ASP A 242 29.87 -16.52 17.53
N LYS A 243 30.31 -15.86 18.61
CA LYS A 243 31.46 -16.24 19.45
C LYS A 243 31.07 -16.56 20.89
N ALA A 244 29.79 -16.84 21.14
CA ALA A 244 29.22 -17.14 22.46
C ALA A 244 28.96 -18.64 22.63
#